data_AF-A0A0G1NBM3-F1
#
_entry.id   AF-A0A0G1NBM3-F1
#
_cell.length_a   1.000
_cell.length_b   1.000
_cell.length_c   1.000
_cell.angle_alpha   90.00
_cell.angle_beta   90.00
_cell.angle_gamma   90.00
#
_symmetry.space_group_name_H-M   'P 1'
#
loop_
_entity.id
_entity.type
_entity.pdbx_description
1 polymer ?
#
loop_
_entity_poly.entity_id
_entity_poly.type
_entity_poly.pdbx_seq_one_letter_code
_entity_poly.pdbx_strand_id
1 'polypeptide(L)'
;MNFQELSQKYPVIEEFQVKKIKLSPLGIDILGQGSFYQDPTIAPVDGMIRTADLISGHRFLNLDLLKKFKAKIGKEKDLKDIDLIDRYPDG
;
A
#
# COMPACT_ATOMS: atom_id res chain seq x y z
N MET A 1 -3.97 -19.28 11.14
CA MET A 1 -3.68 -18.35 12.25
C MET A 1 -3.99 -16.95 11.74
N ASN A 2 -4.92 -16.23 12.35
CA ASN A 2 -5.36 -14.90 11.89
C ASN A 2 -4.70 -13.77 12.71
N PHE A 3 -4.90 -12.52 12.29
CA PHE A 3 -4.28 -11.36 12.95
C PHE A 3 -4.62 -11.28 14.45
N GLN A 4 -5.85 -11.62 14.83
CA GLN A 4 -6.30 -11.57 16.22
C GLN A 4 -5.53 -12.56 17.11
N GLU A 5 -5.35 -13.79 16.65
CA GLU A 5 -4.56 -14.81 17.38
C GLU A 5 -3.08 -14.42 17.50
N LEU A 6 -2.51 -13.81 16.46
CA LEU A 6 -1.12 -13.38 16.47
C LEU A 6 -0.89 -12.14 17.34
N SER A 7 -1.86 -11.23 17.40
CA SER A 7 -1.77 -10.01 18.22
C SER A 7 -1.71 -10.29 19.73
N GLN A 8 -2.13 -11.48 20.16
CA GLN A 8 -2.03 -11.93 21.55
C GLN A 8 -0.65 -12.51 21.88
N LYS A 9 0.12 -12.94 20.87
CA LYS A 9 1.39 -13.66 21.03
C LYS A 9 2.62 -12.80 20.77
N TYR A 10 2.46 -11.73 19.98
CA TYR A 10 3.55 -10.92 19.50
C TYR A 10 3.29 -9.42 19.75
N PRO A 11 4.35 -8.60 19.88
CA PRO A 11 4.19 -7.16 20.08
C PRO A 11 3.38 -6.51 18.96
N VAL A 12 2.37 -5.73 19.37
CA VAL A 12 1.57 -4.88 18.48
C VAL A 12 2.05 -3.45 18.62
N ILE A 13 2.35 -2.80 17.49
CA ILE A 13 2.67 -1.38 17.42
C ILE A 13 1.63 -0.65 16.58
N GLU A 14 1.45 0.65 16.82
CA GLU A 14 0.59 1.50 16.01
C GLU A 14 1.41 2.64 15.42
N GLU A 15 1.43 2.73 14.10
CA GLU A 15 2.17 3.75 13.35
C GLU A 15 1.33 4.20 12.16
N PHE A 16 1.24 5.52 11.95
CA PHE A 16 0.43 6.10 10.86
C PHE A 16 -1.00 5.56 10.80
N GLN A 17 -1.65 5.36 11.96
CA GLN A 17 -3.00 4.80 12.09
C GLN A 17 -3.13 3.34 11.62
N VAL A 18 -2.01 2.62 11.47
CA VAL A 18 -1.99 1.19 11.14
C VAL A 18 -1.49 0.40 12.33
N LYS A 19 -2.29 -0.57 12.79
CA LYS A 19 -1.83 -1.56 13.77
C LYS A 19 -1.01 -2.63 13.06
N LYS A 20 0.19 -2.90 13.57
CA LYS A 20 1.14 -3.87 12.99
C LYS A 20 1.63 -4.83 14.07
N ILE A 21 1.78 -6.10 13.74
CA ILE A 21 2.42 -7.09 14.61
C ILE A 21 3.87 -7.25 14.18
N LYS A 22 4.83 -7.05 15.09
CA LYS A 22 6.26 -7.25 14.81
C LYS A 22 6.70 -8.66 15.16
N LEU A 23 7.14 -9.42 14.15
CA LEU A 23 7.76 -10.74 14.32
C LEU A 23 9.28 -10.61 14.44
N SER A 24 9.76 -9.90 15.46
CA SER A 24 11.20 -9.87 15.75
C SER A 24 11.67 -11.25 16.26
N PRO A 25 12.90 -11.69 15.92
CA PRO A 25 13.93 -10.99 15.15
C PRO A 25 13.86 -11.19 13.63
N LEU A 26 12.82 -11.84 13.08
CA LEU A 26 12.72 -12.15 11.64
C LEU A 26 12.62 -10.92 10.74
N GLY A 27 12.38 -9.73 11.31
CA GLY A 27 12.24 -8.49 10.55
C GLY A 27 10.97 -8.44 9.70
N ILE A 28 9.93 -9.20 10.10
CA ILE A 28 8.64 -9.28 9.40
C ILE A 28 7.59 -8.51 10.21
N ASP A 29 6.87 -7.63 9.52
CA ASP A 29 5.71 -6.93 10.07
C ASP A 29 4.42 -7.45 9.42
N ILE A 30 3.46 -7.88 10.24
CA ILE A 30 2.11 -8.20 9.77
C ILE A 30 1.24 -6.97 9.91
N LEU A 31 0.71 -6.48 8.80
CA LEU A 31 -0.15 -5.29 8.75
C LEU A 31 -1.61 -5.67 9.05
N GLY A 32 -2.21 -4.98 10.02
CA GLY A 32 -3.61 -5.15 10.41
C GLY A 32 -4.55 -4.16 9.72
N GLN A 33 -5.71 -3.96 10.35
CA GLN A 33 -6.69 -2.97 9.90
C GLN A 33 -6.08 -1.56 9.83
N GLY A 34 -6.54 -0.78 8.86
CA GLY A 34 -6.00 0.56 8.54
C GLY A 34 -4.86 0.53 7.51
N SER A 35 -4.31 -0.65 7.20
CA SER A 35 -3.30 -0.78 6.13
C SER A 35 -3.87 -0.42 4.76
N PHE A 36 -3.16 0.42 4.01
CA PHE A 36 -3.49 0.76 2.63
C PHE A 36 -3.68 -0.46 1.71
N TYR A 37 -3.00 -1.55 2.04
CA TYR A 37 -3.05 -2.82 1.30
C TYR A 37 -4.36 -3.60 1.52
N GLN A 38 -5.12 -3.26 2.57
CA GLN A 38 -6.45 -3.81 2.84
C GLN A 38 -7.56 -2.82 2.48
N ASP A 39 -7.21 -1.71 1.85
CA ASP A 39 -8.14 -0.62 1.60
C ASP A 39 -8.96 -0.86 0.32
N PRO A 40 -10.29 -1.05 0.44
CA PRO A 40 -11.13 -1.33 -0.72
C PRO A 40 -11.25 -0.14 -1.68
N THR A 41 -10.89 1.08 -1.25
CA THR A 41 -10.94 2.28 -2.10
C THR A 41 -9.76 2.38 -3.07
N ILE A 42 -8.68 1.62 -2.82
CA ILE A 42 -7.52 1.54 -3.71
C ILE A 42 -7.64 0.25 -4.56
N ALA A 43 -7.37 -0.89 -3.95
CA ALA A 43 -7.55 -2.25 -4.45
C ALA A 43 -7.09 -3.24 -3.35
N PRO A 44 -7.59 -4.49 -3.33
CA PRO A 44 -6.97 -5.54 -2.53
C PRO A 44 -5.55 -5.87 -3.04
N VAL A 45 -4.64 -6.32 -2.17
CA VAL A 45 -3.26 -6.70 -2.53
C VAL A 45 -3.19 -7.61 -3.75
N ASP A 46 -4.01 -8.65 -3.80
CA ASP A 46 -3.99 -9.59 -4.93
C ASP A 46 -4.36 -8.89 -6.24
N GLY A 47 -5.26 -7.90 -6.18
CA GLY A 47 -5.57 -7.02 -7.31
C GLY A 47 -4.34 -6.23 -7.74
N MET A 48 -3.68 -5.57 -6.78
CA MET A 48 -2.46 -4.78 -7.05
C MET A 48 -1.36 -5.61 -7.70
N ILE A 49 -1.14 -6.85 -7.25
CA ILE A 49 -0.11 -7.75 -7.80
C ILE A 49 -0.48 -8.22 -9.21
N ARG A 50 -1.74 -8.61 -9.43
CA ARG A 50 -2.21 -9.12 -10.73
C ARG A 50 -2.17 -8.06 -11.82
N THR A 51 -2.50 -6.82 -11.48
CA THR A 51 -2.55 -5.71 -12.43
C THR A 51 -1.26 -4.89 -12.47
N ALA A 52 -0.18 -5.39 -11.87
CA ALA A 52 1.11 -4.73 -11.87
C ALA A 52 1.72 -4.73 -13.28
N ASP A 53 2.21 -3.56 -13.72
CA ASP A 53 2.87 -3.37 -15.00
C ASP A 53 4.29 -3.94 -14.96
N LEU A 54 4.72 -4.58 -16.06
CA LEU A 54 6.08 -5.09 -16.22
C LEU A 54 6.91 -4.09 -17.01
N ILE A 55 7.84 -3.41 -16.34
CA ILE A 55 8.73 -2.40 -16.94
C ILE A 55 10.16 -2.87 -16.74
N SER A 56 10.90 -3.08 -17.82
CA SER A 56 12.29 -3.53 -17.80
C SER A 56 12.54 -4.79 -16.94
N GLY A 57 11.60 -5.74 -16.97
CA GLY A 57 11.68 -6.98 -16.20
C GLY A 57 11.28 -6.87 -14.71
N HIS A 58 10.90 -5.68 -14.25
CA HIS A 58 10.44 -5.46 -12.87
C HIS A 58 8.94 -5.14 -12.84
N ARG A 59 8.25 -5.66 -11.82
CA ARG A 59 6.82 -5.37 -11.62
C ARG A 59 6.64 -4.09 -10.81
N PHE A 60 5.82 -3.19 -11.32
CA PHE A 60 5.44 -1.94 -10.67
C PHE A 60 3.93 -1.88 -10.47
N LEU A 61 3.50 -1.17 -9.43
CA LEU A 61 2.09 -0.83 -9.30
C LEU A 61 1.67 0.00 -10.52
N ASN A 62 0.55 -0.36 -11.15
CA ASN A 62 0.09 0.39 -12.31
C ASN A 62 -0.27 1.84 -11.95
N LEU A 63 -0.28 2.68 -12.97
CA LEU A 63 -0.43 4.12 -12.81
C LEU A 63 -1.73 4.51 -12.11
N ASP A 64 -2.85 3.86 -12.43
CA ASP A 64 -4.15 4.12 -11.83
C ASP A 64 -4.16 3.86 -10.32
N LEU A 65 -3.63 2.71 -9.91
CA LEU A 65 -3.54 2.34 -8.50
C LEU A 65 -2.53 3.24 -7.76
N LEU A 66 -1.43 3.61 -8.42
CA LEU A 66 -0.45 4.55 -7.87
C LEU A 66 -1.07 5.93 -7.62
N LYS A 67 -1.86 6.46 -8.56
CA LYS A 67 -2.59 7.72 -8.39
C LYS A 67 -3.56 7.65 -7.23
N LYS A 68 -4.35 6.58 -7.12
CA LYS A 68 -5.27 6.37 -5.97
C LYS A 68 -4.51 6.36 -4.64
N PHE A 69 -3.39 5.66 -4.59
CA PHE A 69 -2.55 5.58 -3.39
C PHE A 69 -1.99 6.96 -3.01
N LYS A 70 -1.42 7.69 -3.96
CA LYS A 70 -0.89 9.04 -3.77
C LYS A 70 -1.97 10.04 -3.34
N ALA A 71 -3.14 10.01 -3.97
CA ALA A 71 -4.26 10.87 -3.63
C ALA A 71 -4.73 10.65 -2.19
N LYS A 72 -4.74 9.39 -1.73
CA LYS A 72 -5.14 9.05 -0.36
C LYS A 72 -4.14 9.51 0.70
N ILE A 73 -2.84 9.46 0.40
CA ILE A 73 -1.82 10.03 1.29
C ILE A 73 -1.93 11.56 1.33
N GLY A 74 -2.28 12.20 0.21
CA GLY A 74 -2.66 13.61 0.16
C GLY A 74 -1.51 14.59 0.41
N LYS A 75 -0.25 14.17 0.29
CA LYS A 75 0.89 15.10 0.36
C LYS A 75 0.84 16.06 -0.83
N GLU A 76 1.10 17.34 -0.58
CA GLU A 76 1.05 18.38 -1.62
C GLU A 76 1.91 18.03 -2.85
N LYS A 77 3.11 17.49 -2.64
CA LYS A 77 3.97 17.01 -3.73
C LYS A 77 3.31 15.90 -4.54
N ASP A 78 2.67 14.93 -3.87
CA ASP A 78 2.05 13.79 -4.55
C ASP A 78 0.79 14.20 -5.32
N LEU A 79 0.05 15.20 -4.84
CA LEU A 79 -1.07 15.80 -5.58
C LEU A 79 -0.60 16.56 -6.82
N LYS A 80 0.51 17.30 -6.73
CA LYS A 80 1.16 17.95 -7.89
C LYS A 80 1.65 16.92 -8.91
N ASP A 81 2.24 15.81 -8.45
CA ASP A 81 2.66 14.72 -9.34
C ASP A 81 1.45 14.15 -10.11
N ILE A 82 0.32 13.93 -9.45
CA ILE A 82 -0.91 13.44 -10.09
C ILE A 82 -1.40 14.42 -11.16
N ASP A 83 -1.48 15.71 -10.82
CA ASP A 83 -1.91 16.75 -11.75
C ASP A 83 -0.97 16.86 -12.97
N LEU A 84 0.34 16.71 -12.77
CA LEU A 84 1.31 16.68 -13.87
C LEU A 84 1.15 15.45 -14.77
N ILE A 85 0.93 14.27 -14.18
CA ILE A 85 0.67 13.03 -14.91
C ILE A 85 -0.60 13.18 -15.76
N ASP A 86 -1.67 13.74 -15.19
CA ASP A 86 -2.98 13.85 -15.87
C ASP A 86 -2.98 14.89 -16.99
N ARG A 87 -2.06 15.85 -16.94
CA ARG A 87 -1.89 16.87 -17.97
C ARG A 87 -0.94 16.47 -19.08
N TYR A 88 -0.15 15.42 -18.90
CA TYR A 88 0.66 14.87 -19.97
C TYR A 88 -0.23 13.91 -20.78
N PRO A 89 -0.70 14.30 -21.98
CA PRO A 89 -1.36 13.34 -22.84
C PRO A 89 -0.35 12.23 -23.15
N ASP A 90 -0.80 10.98 -23.00
CA ASP A 90 -0.08 9.83 -23.50
C ASP A 90 0.38 10.13 -24.94
N GLY A 91 1.68 9.93 -25.20
CA GLY A 91 2.22 9.98 -26.55
C GLY A 91 1.63 8.89 -27.44
#